data_AF-A0A2P8DH40-F1
#
_entry.id   AF-A0A2P8DH40-F1
#
_cell.length_a   1.000
_cell.length_b   1.000
_cell.length_c   1.000
_cell.angle_alpha   90.00
_cell.angle_beta   90.00
_cell.angle_gamma   90.00
#
_symmetry.space_group_name_H-M   'P 1'
#
loop_
_entity.id
_entity.type
_entity.pdbx_description
1 polymer ?
#
loop_
_entity_poly.entity_id
_entity_poly.type
_entity_poly.pdbx_seq_one_letter_code
_entity_poly.pdbx_strand_id
1 'polypeptide(L)'
;MDQIAAAAGVGKGTLFRRFTDKSGLAVALLDERERELQGAILSGPPPLGPGAPAAQRLTAFTGAYLDYLLAHIDLVRMSETATAGARYRIGAYRFWHRHTTILLDAAHDPDPAGTAHTLLAALSAEHVAGVLGHLGEVRLRAAITRLAAAVAA
;
A
#
# COMPACT_ATOMS: atom_id res chain seq x y z
N MET A 1 23.58 3.85 -2.96
CA MET A 1 23.73 4.33 -4.34
C MET A 1 24.86 3.60 -5.03
N ASP A 2 26.07 3.54 -4.47
CA ASP A 2 27.22 2.89 -5.12
C ASP A 2 27.01 1.41 -5.41
N GLN A 3 26.52 0.64 -4.43
CA GLN A 3 26.15 -0.77 -4.62
C GLN A 3 25.01 -0.95 -5.65
N ILE A 4 24.07 -0.01 -5.72
CA ILE A 4 22.95 -0.05 -6.66
C ILE A 4 23.43 0.24 -8.08
N ALA A 5 24.32 1.22 -8.25
CA ALA A 5 24.94 1.56 -9.52
C ALA A 5 25.71 0.36 -10.07
N ALA A 6 26.52 -0.29 -9.21
CA ALA A 6 27.27 -1.49 -9.55
C ALA A 6 26.34 -2.65 -9.94
N ALA A 7 25.30 -2.93 -9.14
CA ALA A 7 24.35 -4.00 -9.44
C ALA A 7 23.54 -3.75 -10.73
N ALA A 8 23.20 -2.50 -11.03
CA ALA A 8 22.46 -2.12 -12.24
C ALA A 8 23.36 -1.93 -13.48
N GLY A 9 24.68 -2.09 -13.36
CA GLY A 9 25.63 -1.88 -14.45
C GLY A 9 25.68 -0.44 -14.98
N VAL A 10 25.30 0.55 -14.16
CA VAL A 10 25.28 1.97 -14.54
C VAL A 10 26.29 2.79 -13.75
N GLY A 11 26.79 3.88 -14.35
CA GLY A 11 27.63 4.83 -13.64
C GLY A 11 26.88 5.51 -12.48
N LYS A 12 27.57 5.76 -11.36
CA LYS A 12 27.02 6.48 -10.19
C LYS A 12 26.37 7.82 -10.59
N GLY A 13 26.99 8.56 -11.52
CA GLY A 13 26.45 9.80 -12.06
C GLY A 13 25.09 9.66 -12.77
N THR A 14 24.81 8.50 -13.39
CA THR A 14 23.53 8.22 -14.04
C THR A 14 22.39 8.14 -13.03
N LEU A 15 22.62 7.52 -11.87
CA LEU A 15 21.65 7.49 -10.79
C LEU A 15 21.47 8.87 -10.15
N PHE A 16 22.55 9.57 -9.80
CA PHE A 16 22.45 10.88 -9.15
C PHE A 16 21.85 11.98 -10.04
N ARG A 17 21.93 11.85 -11.36
CA ARG A 17 21.26 12.78 -12.28
C ARG A 17 19.74 12.70 -12.20
N ARG A 18 19.17 11.57 -11.75
CA ARG A 18 17.72 11.35 -11.68
C ARG A 18 17.20 11.15 -10.26
N PHE A 19 18.04 10.72 -9.32
CA PHE A 19 17.69 10.41 -7.94
C PHE A 19 18.69 11.03 -6.97
N THR A 20 18.25 12.02 -6.19
CA THR A 20 19.09 12.75 -5.23
C THR A 20 19.63 11.84 -4.12
N ASP A 21 18.84 10.84 -3.70
CA ASP A 21 19.19 9.87 -2.67
C ASP A 21 18.48 8.51 -2.89
N LYS A 22 18.70 7.57 -1.95
CA LYS A 22 18.04 6.25 -1.97
C LYS A 22 16.52 6.34 -1.83
N SER A 23 16.00 7.35 -1.14
CA SER A 23 14.56 7.56 -0.96
C SER A 23 13.92 7.98 -2.29
N GLY A 24 14.55 8.89 -3.04
CA GLY A 24 14.09 9.30 -4.37
C GLY A 24 14.07 8.16 -5.39
N LEU A 25 15.06 7.25 -5.33
CA LEU A 25 15.05 6.03 -6.15
C LEU A 25 13.94 5.06 -5.73
N ALA A 26 13.72 4.87 -4.43
CA ALA A 26 12.66 3.99 -3.94
C ALA A 26 11.28 4.49 -4.36
N VAL A 27 11.02 5.80 -4.27
CA VAL A 27 9.77 6.40 -4.76
C VAL A 27 9.54 6.06 -6.23
N ALA A 28 10.56 6.18 -7.08
CA ALA A 28 10.42 5.87 -8.50
C ALA A 28 10.20 4.37 -8.80
N LEU A 29 10.76 3.48 -7.99
CA LEU A 29 10.52 2.04 -8.10
C LEU A 29 9.11 1.64 -7.64
N LEU A 30 8.59 2.32 -6.61
CA LEU A 30 7.24 2.11 -6.10
C LEU A 30 6.18 2.68 -7.07
N ASP A 31 6.45 3.83 -7.68
CA ASP A 31 5.51 4.57 -8.54
C ASP A 31 4.89 3.72 -9.66
N GLU A 32 5.66 2.82 -10.30
CA GLU A 32 5.11 1.94 -11.35
C GLU A 32 4.14 0.89 -10.80
N ARG A 33 4.51 0.25 -9.69
CA ARG A 33 3.69 -0.78 -9.05
C ARG A 33 2.43 -0.18 -8.42
N GLU A 34 2.55 1.03 -7.88
CA GLU A 34 1.41 1.80 -7.39
C GLU A 34 0.45 2.14 -8.55
N ARG A 35 0.96 2.56 -9.71
CA ARG A 35 0.14 2.81 -10.90
C ARG A 35 -0.61 1.57 -11.36
N GLU A 36 0.03 0.40 -11.38
CA GLU A 36 -0.61 -0.87 -11.72
C GLU A 36 -1.78 -1.18 -10.78
N LEU A 37 -1.57 -1.07 -9.46
CA LEU A 37 -2.63 -1.31 -8.47
C LEU A 37 -3.76 -0.27 -8.57
N GLN A 38 -3.44 1.01 -8.75
CA GLN A 38 -4.44 2.07 -8.98
C GLN A 38 -5.26 1.78 -10.24
N GLY A 39 -4.61 1.37 -11.34
CA GLY A 39 -5.28 0.98 -12.58
C GLY A 39 -6.24 -0.19 -12.37
N ALA A 40 -5.83 -1.22 -11.63
CA ALA A 40 -6.68 -2.37 -11.31
C ALA A 40 -7.91 -1.98 -10.47
N ILE A 41 -7.76 -1.04 -9.53
CA ILE A 41 -8.87 -0.52 -8.70
C ILE A 41 -9.86 0.32 -9.51
N LEU A 42 -9.36 1.17 -10.41
CA LEU A 42 -10.18 2.12 -11.16
C LEU A 42 -10.89 1.46 -12.34
N SER A 43 -10.20 0.56 -13.04
CA SER A 43 -10.63 0.05 -14.35
C SER A 43 -10.42 -1.45 -14.54
N GLY A 44 -9.89 -2.15 -13.54
CA GLY A 44 -9.69 -3.60 -13.60
C GLY A 44 -11.00 -4.40 -13.47
N PRO A 45 -10.92 -5.74 -13.54
CA PRO A 45 -12.08 -6.60 -13.35
C PRO A 45 -12.52 -6.62 -11.87
N PRO A 46 -13.81 -6.88 -11.58
CA PRO A 46 -14.26 -7.18 -10.22
C PRO A 46 -13.59 -8.46 -9.68
N PRO A 47 -13.39 -8.60 -8.35
CA PRO A 47 -13.89 -7.69 -7.31
C PRO A 47 -12.96 -6.51 -6.98
N LEU A 48 -11.73 -6.45 -7.50
CA LEU A 48 -10.84 -5.31 -7.20
C LEU A 48 -11.29 -4.03 -7.91
N GLY A 49 -11.61 -4.14 -9.20
CA GLY A 49 -12.18 -3.06 -9.98
C GLY A 49 -13.69 -2.86 -9.74
N PRO A 50 -14.34 -2.02 -10.56
CA PRO A 50 -15.78 -1.78 -10.48
C PRO A 50 -16.62 -3.03 -10.79
N GLY A 51 -17.86 -3.08 -10.29
CA GLY A 51 -18.84 -4.12 -10.64
C GLY A 51 -19.10 -5.19 -9.58
N ALA A 52 -18.47 -5.12 -8.41
CA ALA A 52 -18.76 -5.97 -7.24
C ALA A 52 -19.30 -5.14 -6.05
N PRO A 53 -20.01 -5.78 -5.08
CA PRO A 53 -20.44 -5.14 -3.84
C PRO A 53 -19.27 -4.51 -3.06
N ALA A 54 -19.52 -3.38 -2.39
CA ALA A 54 -18.47 -2.59 -1.74
C ALA A 54 -17.62 -3.39 -0.75
N ALA A 55 -18.24 -4.25 0.07
CA ALA A 55 -17.54 -5.13 1.02
C ALA A 55 -16.59 -6.12 0.33
N GLN A 56 -17.00 -6.69 -0.82
CA GLN A 56 -16.14 -7.58 -1.61
C GLN A 56 -14.96 -6.80 -2.21
N ARG A 57 -15.22 -5.58 -2.68
CA ARG A 57 -14.17 -4.70 -3.20
C ARG A 57 -13.17 -4.30 -2.12
N LEU A 58 -13.64 -4.00 -0.91
CA LEU A 58 -12.77 -3.63 0.22
C LEU A 58 -11.86 -4.79 0.62
N THR A 59 -12.42 -6.00 0.66
CA THR A 59 -11.66 -7.22 0.94
C THR A 59 -10.62 -7.50 -0.16
N ALA A 60 -11.01 -7.36 -1.43
CA ALA A 60 -10.12 -7.53 -2.57
C ALA A 60 -8.98 -6.48 -2.58
N PHE A 61 -9.30 -5.21 -2.34
CA PHE A 61 -8.33 -4.13 -2.21
C PHE A 61 -7.34 -4.41 -1.07
N THR A 62 -7.84 -4.82 0.09
CA THR A 62 -7.01 -5.16 1.25
C THR A 62 -6.01 -6.28 0.93
N GLY A 63 -6.46 -7.32 0.24
CA GLY A 63 -5.59 -8.41 -0.23
C GLY A 63 -4.52 -7.93 -1.22
N ALA A 64 -4.95 -7.20 -2.25
CA ALA A 64 -4.06 -6.68 -3.28
C ALA A 64 -3.03 -5.66 -2.72
N TYR A 65 -3.42 -4.82 -1.77
CA TYR A 65 -2.50 -3.91 -1.11
C TYR A 65 -1.50 -4.70 -0.24
N LEU A 66 -1.93 -5.75 0.46
CA LEU A 66 -1.01 -6.59 1.22
C LEU A 66 -0.03 -7.35 0.33
N ASP A 67 -0.45 -7.78 -0.86
CA ASP A 67 0.45 -8.37 -1.88
C ASP A 67 1.51 -7.37 -2.35
N TYR A 68 1.09 -6.16 -2.73
CA TYR A 68 2.00 -5.06 -3.08
C TYR A 68 2.98 -4.77 -1.94
N LEU A 69 2.46 -4.70 -0.71
CA LEU A 69 3.25 -4.37 0.47
C LEU A 69 4.30 -5.45 0.76
N LEU A 70 3.94 -6.72 0.76
CA LEU A 70 4.87 -7.82 1.04
C LEU A 70 5.93 -7.97 -0.05
N ALA A 71 5.57 -7.74 -1.31
CA ALA A 71 6.53 -7.77 -2.43
C ALA A 71 7.60 -6.66 -2.34
N HIS A 72 7.28 -5.55 -1.66
CA HIS A 72 8.11 -4.32 -1.67
C HIS A 72 8.35 -3.74 -0.28
N ILE A 73 8.25 -4.56 0.78
CA ILE A 73 8.09 -4.10 2.16
C ILE A 73 9.21 -3.16 2.63
N ASP A 74 10.46 -3.42 2.25
CA ASP A 74 11.60 -2.58 2.64
C ASP A 74 11.55 -1.19 2.00
N LEU A 75 11.13 -1.11 0.73
CA LEU A 75 11.02 0.16 0.00
C LEU A 75 9.82 0.97 0.52
N VAL A 76 8.68 0.32 0.71
CA VAL A 76 7.48 0.97 1.25
C VAL A 76 7.75 1.46 2.67
N ARG A 77 8.37 0.63 3.52
CA ARG A 77 8.73 1.01 4.89
C ARG A 77 9.68 2.20 4.92
N MET A 78 10.73 2.20 4.09
CA MET A 78 11.64 3.34 4.00
C MET A 78 10.91 4.63 3.58
N SER A 79 9.96 4.55 2.66
CA SER A 79 9.12 5.69 2.24
C SER A 79 8.21 6.19 3.37
N GLU A 80 7.49 5.27 4.02
CA GLU A 80 6.49 5.58 5.04
C GLU A 80 7.07 6.11 6.35
N THR A 81 8.31 5.75 6.64
CA THR A 81 9.02 6.08 7.89
C THR A 81 10.13 7.12 7.72
N ALA A 82 10.31 7.68 6.52
CA ALA A 82 11.35 8.67 6.24
C ALA A 82 11.36 9.86 7.24
N THR A 83 10.18 10.26 7.71
CA THR A 83 9.97 11.21 8.81
C THR A 83 8.66 10.86 9.53
N ALA A 84 8.46 11.37 10.75
CA ALA A 84 7.20 11.20 11.46
C ALA A 84 6.00 11.65 10.58
N GLY A 85 5.04 10.74 10.40
CA GLY A 85 3.85 10.95 9.58
C GLY A 85 4.09 11.03 8.06
N ALA A 86 5.25 10.62 7.53
CA ALA A 86 5.54 10.66 6.10
C ALA A 86 4.49 9.90 5.26
N ARG A 87 4.08 8.70 5.70
CA ARG A 87 2.98 7.92 5.10
C ARG A 87 1.72 8.74 4.80
N TYR A 88 1.33 9.67 5.67
CA TYR A 88 0.08 10.43 5.50
C TYR A 88 0.22 11.62 4.54
N ARG A 89 1.43 11.98 4.14
CA ARG A 89 1.72 13.11 3.24
C ARG A 89 1.93 12.68 1.78
N ILE A 90 2.20 11.40 1.52
CA ILE A 90 2.42 10.87 0.16
C ILE A 90 1.10 10.74 -0.63
N GLY A 91 1.19 10.95 -1.95
CA GLY A 91 0.03 10.90 -2.85
C GLY A 91 -0.67 9.53 -2.89
N ALA A 92 0.11 8.45 -2.86
CA ALA A 92 -0.42 7.08 -2.86
C ALA A 92 -1.35 6.83 -1.66
N TYR A 93 -0.96 7.24 -0.46
CA TYR A 93 -1.80 7.10 0.73
C TYR A 93 -3.13 7.84 0.59
N ARG A 94 -3.12 9.06 0.03
CA ARG A 94 -4.36 9.82 -0.22
C ARG A 94 -5.29 9.08 -1.17
N PHE A 95 -4.74 8.41 -2.20
CA PHE A 95 -5.52 7.57 -3.10
C PHE A 95 -6.12 6.37 -2.37
N TRP A 96 -5.31 5.60 -1.63
CA TRP A 96 -5.77 4.43 -0.86
C TRP A 96 -6.87 4.81 0.14
N HIS A 97 -6.65 5.90 0.88
CA HIS A 97 -7.61 6.41 1.84
C HIS A 97 -8.92 6.82 1.19
N ARG A 98 -8.86 7.56 0.07
CA ARG A 98 -10.07 7.97 -0.65
C ARG A 98 -10.84 6.78 -1.20
N HIS A 99 -10.16 5.81 -1.80
CA HIS A 99 -10.78 4.59 -2.31
C HIS A 99 -11.48 3.81 -1.18
N THR A 100 -10.79 3.61 -0.07
CA THR A 100 -11.31 2.91 1.13
C THR A 100 -12.53 3.62 1.71
N THR A 101 -12.47 4.97 1.80
CA THR A 101 -13.58 5.81 2.29
C THR A 101 -14.83 5.63 1.42
N ILE A 102 -14.69 5.64 0.10
CA ILE A 102 -15.82 5.45 -0.83
C ILE A 102 -16.46 4.07 -0.65
N LEU A 103 -15.65 3.02 -0.45
CA LEU A 103 -16.16 1.67 -0.25
C LEU A 103 -16.88 1.52 1.10
N LEU A 104 -16.36 2.13 2.15
CA LEU A 104 -16.98 2.11 3.48
C LEU A 104 -18.27 2.93 3.53
N ASP A 105 -18.32 4.08 2.85
CA ASP A 105 -19.54 4.89 2.69
C ASP A 105 -20.64 4.10 1.98
N ALA A 106 -20.28 3.39 0.89
CA ALA A 106 -21.19 2.50 0.17
C ALA A 106 -21.59 1.25 0.98
N ALA A 107 -20.84 0.91 2.03
CA ALA A 107 -21.18 -0.13 3.00
C ALA A 107 -21.92 0.41 4.23
N HIS A 108 -22.29 1.70 4.23
CA HIS A 108 -23.01 2.38 5.32
C HIS A 108 -22.25 2.46 6.64
N ASP A 109 -20.91 2.51 6.59
CA ASP A 109 -20.08 2.79 7.76
C ASP A 109 -20.42 4.19 8.33
N PRO A 110 -20.54 4.36 9.67
CA PRO A 110 -20.92 5.63 10.29
C PRO A 110 -19.82 6.70 10.30
N ASP A 111 -18.55 6.32 10.12
CA ASP A 111 -17.40 7.23 9.95
C ASP A 111 -16.42 6.66 8.90
N PRO A 112 -16.78 6.70 7.60
CA PRO A 112 -16.01 6.02 6.55
C PRO A 112 -14.56 6.50 6.47
N ALA A 113 -14.31 7.78 6.77
CA ALA A 113 -12.97 8.36 6.70
C ALA A 113 -12.09 7.92 7.88
N GLY A 114 -12.64 7.89 9.10
CA GLY A 114 -11.95 7.41 10.30
C GLY A 114 -11.70 5.90 10.26
N THR A 115 -12.71 5.12 9.85
CA THR A 115 -12.58 3.67 9.65
C THR A 115 -11.53 3.36 8.57
N ALA A 116 -11.48 4.13 7.47
CA ALA A 116 -10.46 3.97 6.44
C ALA A 116 -9.03 4.16 6.98
N HIS A 117 -8.79 5.18 7.81
CA HIS A 117 -7.49 5.38 8.44
C HIS A 117 -7.11 4.20 9.34
N THR A 118 -8.07 3.68 10.10
CA THR A 118 -7.86 2.58 11.04
C THR A 118 -7.54 1.27 10.33
N LEU A 119 -8.29 0.92 9.28
CA LEU A 119 -7.99 -0.25 8.45
C LEU A 119 -6.63 -0.11 7.75
N LEU A 120 -6.35 1.07 7.18
CA LEU A 120 -5.07 1.31 6.53
C LEU A 120 -3.91 1.28 7.53
N ALA A 121 -4.09 1.63 8.80
CA ALA A 121 -3.01 1.53 9.80
C ALA A 121 -2.51 0.09 9.97
N ALA A 122 -3.41 -0.90 9.89
CA ALA A 122 -3.07 -2.33 9.90
C ALA A 122 -2.31 -2.78 8.63
N LEU A 123 -2.39 -1.99 7.56
CA LEU A 123 -1.63 -2.15 6.31
C LEU A 123 -0.41 -1.20 6.26
N SER A 124 0.10 -0.75 7.41
CA SER A 124 1.36 0.01 7.43
C SER A 124 2.57 -0.88 7.28
N ALA A 125 3.55 -0.43 6.49
CA ALA A 125 4.75 -1.20 6.24
C ALA A 125 5.54 -1.43 7.54
N GLU A 126 5.54 -0.44 8.44
CA GLU A 126 6.13 -0.57 9.77
C GLU A 126 5.41 -1.63 10.61
N HIS A 127 4.07 -1.60 10.64
CA HIS A 127 3.28 -2.60 11.37
C HIS A 127 3.51 -4.01 10.81
N VAL A 128 3.32 -4.19 9.49
CA VAL A 128 3.45 -5.48 8.80
C VAL A 128 4.86 -6.03 8.98
N ALA A 129 5.90 -5.22 8.80
CA ALA A 129 7.28 -5.67 8.99
C ALA A 129 7.56 -6.11 10.43
N GLY A 130 7.04 -5.37 11.43
CA GLY A 130 7.24 -5.71 12.84
C GLY A 130 6.57 -7.00 13.28
N VAL A 131 5.39 -7.33 12.72
CA VAL A 131 4.61 -8.51 13.14
C VAL A 131 4.79 -9.72 12.23
N LEU A 132 5.31 -9.56 11.01
CA LEU A 132 5.42 -10.65 10.02
C LEU A 132 6.22 -11.85 10.56
N GLY A 133 7.36 -11.61 11.20
CA GLY A 133 8.18 -12.69 11.80
C GLY A 133 7.52 -13.40 12.99
N HIS A 134 6.64 -12.69 13.71
CA HIS A 134 5.97 -13.22 14.91
C HIS A 134 4.68 -14.00 14.55
N LEU A 135 3.91 -13.51 13.57
CA LEU A 135 2.64 -14.09 13.18
C LEU A 135 2.77 -15.08 12.02
N GLY A 136 3.72 -14.85 11.12
CA GLY A 136 3.78 -15.49 9.82
C GLY A 136 2.75 -14.89 8.84
N GLU A 137 3.06 -14.96 7.55
CA GLU A 137 2.28 -14.33 6.48
C GLU A 137 0.82 -14.81 6.46
N VAL A 138 0.59 -16.12 6.57
CA VAL A 138 -0.76 -16.72 6.52
C VAL A 138 -1.67 -16.15 7.61
N ARG A 139 -1.18 -16.06 8.84
CA ARG A 139 -1.98 -15.56 9.97
C ARG A 139 -2.21 -14.05 9.87
N LEU A 140 -1.20 -13.30 9.43
CA LEU A 140 -1.30 -11.86 9.22
C LEU A 140 -2.33 -11.52 8.14
N ARG A 141 -2.25 -12.16 6.96
CA ARG A 141 -3.23 -12.04 5.89
C ARG A 141 -4.64 -12.33 6.39
N ALA A 142 -4.83 -13.47 7.05
CA ALA A 142 -6.14 -13.85 7.57
C ALA A 142 -6.69 -12.85 8.60
N ALA A 143 -5.84 -12.26 9.46
CA ALA A 143 -6.25 -11.25 10.43
C ALA A 143 -6.70 -9.95 9.76
N ILE A 144 -5.91 -9.44 8.81
CA ILE A 144 -6.21 -8.20 8.09
C ILE A 144 -7.47 -8.39 7.20
N THR A 145 -7.61 -9.52 6.52
CA THR A 145 -8.81 -9.85 5.73
C THR A 145 -10.06 -9.91 6.61
N ARG A 146 -9.99 -10.51 7.81
CA ARG A 146 -11.12 -10.50 8.75
C ARG A 146 -11.48 -9.10 9.22
N LEU A 147 -10.47 -8.24 9.46
CA LEU A 147 -10.71 -6.84 9.83
C LEU A 147 -11.43 -6.09 8.72
N ALA A 148 -10.98 -6.23 7.46
CA ALA A 148 -11.63 -5.60 6.30
C ALA A 148 -13.07 -6.09 6.10
N ALA A 149 -13.34 -7.38 6.30
CA ALA A 149 -14.70 -7.92 6.23
C ALA A 149 -15.59 -7.38 7.37
N ALA A 150 -15.05 -7.25 8.58
CA ALA A 150 -15.81 -6.81 9.75
C ALA A 150 -16.22 -5.32 9.68
N VAL A 151 -15.40 -4.46 9.07
CA VAL A 151 -15.73 -3.03 8.92
C VAL A 151 -16.65 -2.73 7.74
N ALA A 152 -16.96 -3.73 6.90
CA ALA A 152 -17.87 -3.58 5.76
C ALA A 152 -19.11 -4.49 5.84
N ALA A 153 -19.36 -5.07 7.03
CA ALA A 153 -20.52 -5.89 7.34
C ALA A 153 -21.61 -5.06 8.01
#